data_AF-A0A2I0NE75-F1
#
_entry.id   AF-A0A2I0NE75-F1
#
_cell.length_a   1.000
_cell.length_b   1.000
_cell.length_c   1.000
_cell.angle_alpha   90.00
_cell.angle_beta   90.00
_cell.angle_gamma   90.00
#
_symmetry.space_group_name_H-M   'P 1'
#
loop_
_entity.id
_entity.type
_entity.pdbx_description
1 polymer ?
#
loop_
_entity_poly.entity_id
_entity_poly.type
_entity_poly.pdbx_seq_one_letter_code
_entity_poly.pdbx_strand_id
1 'polypeptide(L)'
;MDLAGKTGTTQDHRDTWFNGFNPSLVGTVWIGHDANESLGSNFTGGAASAPIWGAIMKKASEYYPMGNFTLEPGLKIIRQPVCLLSGKVPVEGKCKHVETEAYFIEGTEPGEYCPLSEQEEDRRLRVRAGINDDTDPEASKPEDKAETDASE
;
A
#
# COMPACT_ATOMS: atom_id res chain seq x y z
N MET A 1 8.08 -19.81 5.63
CA MET A 1 8.63 -19.61 4.27
C MET A 1 8.30 -18.19 3.94
N ASP A 2 9.33 -17.37 3.79
CA ASP A 2 9.14 -15.98 3.43
C ASP A 2 9.26 -15.84 1.92
N LEU A 3 8.25 -15.23 1.31
CA LEU A 3 8.22 -14.88 -0.10
C LEU A 3 7.87 -13.41 -0.19
N ALA A 4 8.61 -12.69 -1.04
CA ALA A 4 8.28 -11.33 -1.41
C ALA A 4 8.09 -11.28 -2.93
N GLY A 5 7.19 -10.42 -3.40
CA GLY A 5 6.97 -10.28 -4.83
C GLY A 5 6.13 -9.08 -5.20
N LYS A 6 6.18 -8.75 -6.48
CA LYS A 6 5.49 -7.61 -7.06
C LYS A 6 4.89 -7.97 -8.41
N THR A 7 3.62 -7.63 -8.55
CA THR A 7 2.88 -7.69 -9.81
C THR A 7 3.25 -6.51 -10.71
N GLY A 8 3.30 -6.77 -12.02
CA GLY A 8 3.33 -5.75 -13.07
C GLY A 8 2.26 -6.06 -14.10
N THR A 9 1.57 -5.03 -14.59
CA THR A 9 0.65 -5.11 -15.73
C THR A 9 0.89 -3.85 -16.56
N THR A 10 1.19 -3.99 -17.85
CA THR A 10 1.38 -2.83 -18.72
C THR A 10 0.03 -2.29 -19.17
N GLN A 11 0.06 -1.10 -19.78
CA GLN A 11 -1.14 -0.48 -20.33
C GLN A 11 -1.78 -1.37 -21.41
N ASP A 12 -3.10 -1.26 -21.57
CA ASP A 12 -3.92 -2.11 -22.44
C ASP A 12 -3.76 -3.62 -22.21
N HIS A 13 -3.21 -4.05 -21.07
CA HIS A 13 -2.98 -5.46 -20.73
C HIS A 13 -2.12 -6.20 -21.76
N ARG A 14 -1.10 -5.56 -22.34
CA ARG A 14 -0.21 -6.20 -23.32
C ARG A 14 0.78 -7.18 -22.68
N ASP A 15 1.21 -6.85 -21.48
CA ASP A 15 2.13 -7.66 -20.70
C ASP A 15 1.65 -7.79 -19.26
N THR A 16 1.91 -8.96 -18.72
CA THR A 16 1.77 -9.25 -17.30
C THR A 16 3.09 -9.81 -16.79
N TRP A 17 3.47 -9.36 -15.59
CA TRP A 17 4.71 -9.71 -14.93
C TRP A 17 4.44 -10.12 -13.49
N PHE A 18 5.23 -11.08 -13.01
CA PHE A 18 5.44 -11.27 -11.59
C PHE A 18 6.91 -11.48 -11.32
N ASN A 19 7.47 -10.62 -10.47
CA ASN A 19 8.84 -10.71 -9.99
C ASN A 19 8.78 -11.05 -8.51
N GLY A 20 9.49 -12.08 -8.07
CA GLY A 20 9.50 -12.46 -6.68
C GLY A 20 10.79 -13.15 -6.27
N PHE A 21 10.99 -13.24 -4.97
CA PHE A 21 12.19 -13.83 -4.40
C PHE A 21 11.93 -14.37 -2.99
N ASN A 22 12.87 -15.22 -2.58
CA ASN A 22 13.15 -15.57 -1.18
C ASN A 22 14.66 -15.31 -0.93
N PRO A 23 15.21 -15.58 0.27
CA PRO A 23 16.63 -15.35 0.53
C PRO A 23 17.61 -16.13 -0.37
N SER A 24 17.17 -17.22 -1.00
CA SER A 24 18.03 -18.14 -1.77
C SER A 24 17.82 -18.06 -3.29
N LEU A 25 16.67 -17.55 -3.74
CA LEU A 25 16.23 -17.61 -5.13
C LEU A 25 15.45 -16.34 -5.52
N VAL A 26 15.70 -15.87 -6.74
CA VAL A 26 14.91 -14.85 -7.43
C VAL A 26 14.33 -15.46 -8.70
N GLY A 27 13.11 -15.09 -9.04
CA GLY A 27 12.45 -15.53 -10.26
C GLY A 27 11.53 -14.46 -10.83
N THR A 28 11.41 -14.47 -12.14
CA THR A 28 10.53 -13.59 -12.91
C THR A 28 9.72 -14.41 -13.89
N VAL A 29 8.42 -14.15 -13.96
CA VAL A 29 7.53 -14.66 -15.00
C VAL A 29 6.98 -13.48 -15.78
N TRP A 30 7.06 -13.58 -17.10
CA TRP A 30 6.43 -12.67 -18.06
C TRP A 30 5.50 -13.48 -18.96
N ILE A 31 4.37 -12.87 -19.30
CA ILE A 31 3.48 -13.36 -20.34
C ILE A 31 3.13 -12.15 -21.22
N GLY A 32 3.24 -12.35 -22.53
CA GLY A 32 2.91 -11.39 -23.56
C GLY A 32 2.86 -12.08 -24.92
N HIS A 33 2.35 -11.37 -25.92
CA HIS A 33 2.43 -11.80 -27.32
C HIS A 33 3.66 -11.19 -27.98
N ASP A 34 4.37 -11.95 -28.81
CA ASP A 34 5.52 -11.45 -29.58
C ASP A 34 5.13 -10.26 -30.49
N ALA A 35 3.88 -10.22 -30.95
CA ALA A 35 3.32 -9.13 -31.74
C ALA A 35 2.81 -7.93 -30.90
N ASN A 36 3.05 -7.91 -29.59
CA ASN A 36 2.63 -6.88 -28.65
C ASN A 36 1.10 -6.63 -28.63
N GLU A 37 0.33 -7.68 -28.84
CA GLU A 37 -1.14 -7.65 -28.78
C GLU A 37 -1.64 -7.66 -27.33
N SER A 38 -2.86 -7.16 -27.12
CA SER A 38 -3.48 -7.19 -25.79
C SER A 38 -3.80 -8.63 -25.38
N LEU A 39 -3.50 -8.98 -24.14
CA LEU A 39 -3.90 -10.24 -23.51
C LEU A 39 -5.38 -10.21 -23.06
N GLY A 40 -5.99 -9.03 -23.03
CA GLY A 40 -7.32 -8.79 -22.47
C GLY A 40 -7.32 -8.47 -20.98
N SER A 41 -8.37 -7.81 -20.50
CA SER A 41 -8.43 -7.20 -19.17
C SER A 41 -8.32 -8.16 -17.99
N ASN A 42 -8.59 -9.45 -18.22
CA ASN A 42 -8.49 -10.48 -17.20
C ASN A 42 -7.04 -10.96 -16.96
N PHE A 43 -6.09 -10.59 -17.82
CA PHE A 43 -4.69 -11.04 -17.75
C PHE A 43 -3.81 -10.02 -17.02
N THR A 44 -4.00 -9.91 -15.71
CA THR A 44 -3.18 -9.05 -14.86
C THR A 44 -1.99 -9.80 -14.26
N GLY A 45 -1.04 -9.06 -13.67
CA GLY A 45 0.10 -9.60 -12.91
C GLY A 45 -0.33 -10.65 -11.87
N GLY A 46 -1.38 -10.32 -11.11
CA GLY A 46 -1.89 -11.19 -10.04
C GLY A 46 -2.69 -12.39 -10.54
N ALA A 47 -3.41 -12.24 -11.66
CA ALA A 47 -4.27 -13.30 -12.19
C ALA A 47 -3.52 -14.30 -13.07
N ALA A 48 -2.49 -13.87 -13.81
CA ALA A 48 -1.83 -14.70 -14.82
C ALA A 48 -0.38 -15.06 -14.46
N SER A 49 0.49 -14.08 -14.20
CA SER A 49 1.92 -14.33 -13.98
C SER A 49 2.23 -14.87 -12.58
N ALA A 50 1.56 -14.36 -11.54
CA ALA A 50 1.81 -14.75 -10.16
C ALA A 50 1.55 -16.25 -9.88
N PRO A 51 0.45 -16.87 -10.37
CA PRO A 51 0.21 -18.30 -10.18
C PRO A 51 1.28 -19.20 -10.82
N ILE A 52 1.77 -18.84 -12.01
CA ILE A 52 2.85 -19.58 -12.69
C ILE A 52 4.14 -19.48 -11.88
N TRP A 53 4.51 -18.28 -11.43
CA TRP A 53 5.68 -18.07 -10.58
C TRP A 53 5.59 -18.90 -9.29
N GLY A 54 4.41 -18.89 -8.64
CA GLY A 54 4.17 -19.68 -7.43
C GLY A 54 4.34 -21.19 -7.65
N ALA A 55 3.87 -21.71 -8.78
CA ALA A 55 4.05 -23.12 -9.13
C ALA A 55 5.53 -23.49 -9.35
N ILE A 56 6.29 -22.63 -10.04
CA ILE A 56 7.73 -22.80 -10.25
C ILE A 56 8.47 -22.79 -8.91
N MET A 57 8.22 -21.79 -8.06
CA MET A 57 8.91 -21.66 -6.77
C MET A 57 8.56 -22.77 -5.79
N LYS A 58 7.32 -23.27 -5.82
CA LYS A 58 6.92 -24.46 -5.07
C LYS A 58 7.78 -25.67 -5.47
N LYS A 59 8.03 -25.86 -6.76
CA LYS A 59 8.92 -26.94 -7.24
C LYS A 59 10.39 -26.69 -6.95
N ALA A 60 10.86 -25.45 -7.12
CA ALA A 60 12.24 -25.09 -6.79
C ALA A 60 12.55 -25.30 -5.30
N SER A 61 11.56 -25.09 -4.41
CA SER A 61 11.73 -25.28 -2.96
C SER A 61 12.08 -26.71 -2.53
N GLU A 62 11.83 -27.71 -3.40
CA GLU A 62 12.23 -29.10 -3.15
C GLU A 62 13.76 -29.28 -3.26
N TYR A 63 14.45 -28.35 -3.94
CA TYR A 63 15.90 -28.43 -4.21
C TYR A 63 16.71 -27.32 -3.52
N TYR A 64 16.09 -26.16 -3.27
CA TYR A 64 16.75 -25.01 -2.66
C TYR A 64 16.15 -24.73 -1.28
N PRO A 65 16.97 -24.71 -0.21
CA PRO A 65 16.48 -24.43 1.13
C PRO A 65 15.92 -23.02 1.19
N MET A 66 14.72 -22.91 1.75
CA MET A 66 14.04 -21.64 1.86
C MET A 66 14.30 -21.05 3.23
N GLY A 67 15.11 -20.00 3.24
CA GLY A 67 15.41 -19.24 4.44
C GLY A 67 14.30 -18.24 4.80
N ASN A 68 14.51 -17.58 5.92
CA ASN A 68 13.75 -16.40 6.32
C ASN A 68 14.56 -15.15 5.98
N PHE A 69 13.88 -14.02 5.76
CA PHE A 69 14.60 -12.76 5.60
C PHE A 69 15.25 -12.37 6.93
N THR A 70 16.56 -12.23 6.95
CA THR A 70 17.31 -11.75 8.10
C THR A 70 17.73 -10.32 7.87
N LEU A 71 17.65 -9.50 8.94
CA LEU A 71 18.21 -8.16 8.90
C LEU A 71 19.74 -8.25 8.90
N GLU A 72 20.38 -7.38 8.10
CA GLU A 72 21.83 -7.24 8.09
C GLU A 72 22.36 -6.85 9.48
N PRO A 73 23.46 -7.47 9.96
CA PRO A 73 24.07 -7.08 11.23
C PRO A 73 24.39 -5.58 11.26
N GLY A 74 23.92 -4.89 12.30
CA GLY A 74 24.12 -3.45 12.48
C GLY A 74 23.01 -2.57 11.91
N LEU A 75 22.08 -3.11 11.12
CA LEU A 75 20.87 -2.38 10.75
C LEU A 75 19.93 -2.33 11.96
N LYS A 76 19.71 -1.12 12.49
CA LYS A 76 18.75 -0.89 13.55
C LYS A 76 17.40 -0.51 12.96
N ILE A 77 16.42 -1.38 13.20
CA ILE A 77 15.04 -1.13 12.84
C ILE A 77 14.27 -0.76 14.10
N ILE A 78 13.57 0.37 14.05
CA ILE A 78 12.66 0.79 15.12
C ILE A 78 11.21 0.70 14.64
N ARG A 79 10.27 0.77 15.58
CA ARG A 79 8.84 0.88 15.28
C ARG A 79 8.32 2.22 15.78
N GLN A 80 7.52 2.88 14.96
CA GLN A 80 6.86 4.14 15.33
C GLN A 80 5.43 4.15 14.77
N PRO A 81 4.43 4.57 15.56
CA PRO A 81 3.09 4.80 15.04
C PRO A 81 3.09 5.87 13.95
N VAL A 82 2.35 5.63 12.87
CA VAL A 82 2.17 6.60 11.77
C VAL A 82 0.72 6.75 11.37
N CYS A 83 0.32 7.98 11.04
CA CYS A 83 -0.94 8.24 10.37
C CYS A 83 -0.89 7.68 8.93
N LEU A 84 -1.83 6.81 8.57
CA LEU A 84 -1.94 6.18 7.25
C LEU A 84 -2.27 7.17 6.11
N LEU A 85 -2.66 8.40 6.45
CA LEU A 85 -3.05 9.43 5.48
C LEU A 85 -1.98 10.50 5.27
N SER A 86 -1.23 10.85 6.31
CA SER A 86 -0.16 11.86 6.22
C SER A 86 1.24 11.26 6.16
N GLY A 87 1.42 10.02 6.64
CA GLY A 87 2.74 9.40 6.84
C GLY A 87 3.54 10.04 7.98
N LYS A 88 2.89 10.82 8.85
CA LYS A 88 3.50 11.56 9.97
C LYS A 88 3.10 10.95 11.32
N VAL A 89 3.71 11.43 12.41
CA VAL A 89 3.43 10.92 13.77
C VAL A 89 1.99 11.27 14.16
N PRO A 90 1.14 10.31 14.54
CA PRO A 90 -0.24 10.59 14.91
C PRO A 90 -0.31 11.40 16.22
N VAL A 91 -1.29 12.28 16.32
CA VAL A 91 -1.61 12.97 17.57
C VAL A 91 -2.66 12.14 18.31
N GLU A 92 -2.37 11.80 19.56
CA GLU A 92 -3.26 11.02 20.42
C GLU A 92 -4.65 11.66 20.50
N GLY A 93 -5.68 10.84 20.34
CA GLY A 93 -7.09 11.27 20.38
C GLY A 93 -7.56 12.08 19.17
N LYS A 94 -6.70 12.37 18.18
CA LYS A 94 -7.08 13.11 16.96
C LYS A 94 -6.98 12.30 15.67
N CYS A 95 -6.01 11.39 15.58
CA CYS A 95 -5.81 10.59 14.38
C CYS A 95 -6.57 9.27 14.49
N LYS A 96 -7.50 9.02 13.55
CA LYS A 96 -8.31 7.79 13.55
C LYS A 96 -7.65 6.64 12.80
N HIS A 97 -6.76 6.96 11.85
CA HIS A 97 -6.16 6.00 10.93
C HIS A 97 -4.67 5.83 11.20
N VAL A 98 -4.35 5.02 12.21
CA VAL A 98 -2.98 4.80 12.68
C VAL A 98 -2.51 3.38 12.36
N GLU A 99 -1.35 3.28 11.72
CA GLU A 99 -0.54 2.05 11.74
C GLU A 99 0.36 2.13 12.96
N THR A 100 0.17 1.23 13.92
CA THR A 100 0.85 1.30 15.22
C THR A 100 2.27 0.74 15.17
N GLU A 101 2.58 -0.12 14.21
CA GLU A 101 3.81 -0.91 14.17
C GLU A 101 4.61 -0.71 12.87
N ALA A 102 4.57 0.51 12.30
CA ALA A 102 5.36 0.81 11.10
C ALA A 102 6.86 0.75 11.41
N TYR A 103 7.61 0.06 10.53
CA TYR A 103 9.04 -0.16 10.66
C TYR A 103 9.85 0.92 9.96
N PHE A 104 10.90 1.41 10.61
CA PHE A 104 11.83 2.41 10.07
C PHE A 104 13.27 2.03 10.35
N ILE A 105 14.18 2.44 9.48
CA ILE A 105 15.61 2.48 9.81
C ILE A 105 15.80 3.59 10.85
N GLU A 106 16.53 3.33 11.93
CA GLU A 106 16.80 4.33 12.98
C GLU A 106 17.31 5.65 12.36
N GLY A 107 16.62 6.75 12.66
CA GLY A 107 16.91 8.09 12.14
C GLY A 107 16.16 8.47 10.85
N THR A 108 15.32 7.57 10.31
CA THR A 108 14.49 7.83 9.11
C THR A 108 13.00 7.91 9.42
N GLU A 109 12.62 7.62 10.67
CA GLU A 109 11.25 7.72 11.15
C GLU A 109 10.72 9.17 11.04
N PRO A 110 9.41 9.35 10.80
CA PRO A 110 8.80 10.67 10.81
C PRO A 110 9.07 11.44 12.11
N GLY A 111 9.59 12.66 11.97
CA GLY A 111 9.84 13.57 13.10
C GLY A 111 8.72 14.59 13.37
N GLU A 112 7.79 14.77 12.43
CA GLU A 112 6.72 15.77 12.53
C GLU A 112 5.38 15.12 12.88
N TYR A 113 4.54 15.85 13.62
CA TYR A 113 3.18 15.42 13.93
C TYR A 113 2.23 15.62 12.75
N CYS A 114 1.22 14.75 12.68
CA CYS A 114 0.17 14.78 11.68
C CYS A 114 -0.58 16.12 11.74
N PRO A 115 -0.65 16.88 10.62
CA PRO A 115 -1.34 18.17 10.59
C PRO A 115 -2.83 18.03 10.25
N LEU A 116 -3.33 16.82 9.96
CA LEU A 116 -4.69 16.62 9.47
C LEU A 116 -5.71 16.75 10.60
N SER A 117 -6.78 17.49 10.34
CA SER A 117 -7.99 17.46 11.16
C SER A 117 -8.83 16.23 10.79
N GLU A 118 -9.77 15.84 11.66
CA GLU A 118 -10.69 14.73 11.37
C GLU A 118 -11.45 14.93 10.05
N GLN A 119 -11.93 16.15 9.78
CA GLN A 119 -12.64 16.49 8.54
C GLN A 119 -11.75 16.27 7.30
N GLU A 120 -10.47 16.60 7.40
CA GLU A 120 -9.51 16.40 6.32
C GLU A 120 -9.16 14.92 6.14
N GLU A 121 -9.10 14.14 7.23
CA GLU A 121 -8.93 12.69 7.16
C GLU A 121 -10.12 12.05 6.40
N ASP A 122 -11.34 12.41 6.78
CA ASP A 122 -12.58 11.90 6.17
C ASP A 122 -12.65 12.25 4.67
N ARG A 123 -12.31 13.50 4.31
CA ARG A 123 -12.25 13.95 2.91
C ARG A 123 -11.26 13.12 2.08
N ARG A 124 -10.05 12.89 2.59
CA ARG A 124 -9.02 12.11 1.88
C ARG A 124 -9.43 10.66 1.68
N LEU A 125 -10.12 10.07 2.65
CA LEU A 125 -10.62 8.71 2.55
C LEU A 125 -11.73 8.58 1.52
N ARG A 126 -12.65 9.55 1.46
CA ARG A 126 -13.70 9.61 0.42
C ARG A 126 -13.09 9.67 -0.98
N VAL A 127 -12.11 10.56 -1.20
CA VAL A 127 -11.38 10.66 -2.48
C VAL A 127 -10.67 9.35 -2.83
N ARG A 128 -10.00 8.71 -1.85
CA ARG A 128 -9.33 7.41 -2.06
C ARG A 128 -10.30 6.29 -2.39
N ALA A 129 -11.54 6.37 -1.91
CA ALA A 129 -12.64 5.47 -2.25
C ALA A 129 -13.31 5.80 -3.60
N GLY A 130 -12.88 6.87 -4.28
CA GLY A 130 -13.45 7.32 -5.55
C GLY A 130 -14.76 8.10 -5.42
N ILE A 131 -15.07 8.62 -4.23
CA ILE A 131 -16.24 9.48 -3.97
C ILE A 131 -15.81 10.93 -4.16
N ASN A 132 -16.41 11.62 -5.14
CA ASN A 132 -16.17 13.04 -5.41
C ASN A 132 -17.20 13.90 -4.67
N ASP A 133 -16.77 15.07 -4.15
CA ASP A 133 -17.65 16.02 -3.44
C ASP A 133 -18.84 16.49 -4.30
N ASP A 134 -18.71 16.58 -5.63
CA ASP A 134 -19.79 16.96 -6.55
C ASP A 134 -20.96 15.96 -6.60
N THR A 135 -20.74 14.74 -6.11
CA THR A 135 -21.74 13.67 -6.06
C THR A 135 -22.25 13.38 -4.66
N ASP A 136 -21.78 14.14 -3.66
CA ASP A 136 -22.12 13.92 -2.25
C ASP A 136 -23.41 14.67 -1.85
N PRO A 137 -24.51 13.97 -1.53
CA PRO A 137 -25.72 14.61 -1.04
C PRO A 137 -25.54 15.33 0.31
N GLU A 138 -24.51 15.02 1.10
CA GLU A 138 -24.23 15.67 2.40
C GLU A 138 -23.49 17.01 2.28
N ALA A 139 -22.77 17.27 1.19
CA ALA A 139 -22.08 18.55 0.94
C ALA A 139 -23.04 19.75 0.80
N SER A 140 -24.35 19.49 0.72
CA SER A 140 -25.40 20.51 0.60
C SER A 140 -25.97 21.01 1.93
N LYS A 141 -25.55 20.47 3.07
CA LYS A 141 -26.03 20.96 4.38
C LYS A 141 -25.23 22.20 4.82
N PRO A 142 -25.89 23.34 5.10
CA PRO A 142 -25.20 24.51 5.65
C PRO A 142 -24.57 24.17 7.00
N GLU A 143 -23.34 24.62 7.21
CA GLU A 143 -22.69 24.60 8.52
C GLU A 143 -23.52 25.44 9.50
N ASP A 144 -24.04 24.81 10.56
CA ASP A 144 -24.72 25.51 11.66
C ASP A 144 -23.71 26.47 12.32
N LYS A 145 -23.82 27.76 12.01
CA LYS A 145 -23.16 28.82 12.77
C LYS A 145 -23.81 28.87 14.14
N ALA A 146 -23.10 28.41 15.16
CA ALA A 146 -23.41 28.71 16.55
C ALA A 146 -23.35 30.24 16.75
N GLU A 147 -24.51 30.88 16.83
CA GLU A 147 -24.68 32.22 17.37
C GLU A 147 -24.35 32.18 18.87
N THR A 148 -23.14 32.60 19.21
CA THR A 148 -22.84 33.08 20.56
C THR A 148 -23.30 34.53 20.64
N ASP A 149 -24.50 34.76 21.15
CA ASP A 149 -24.94 36.09 21.57
C ASP A 149 -24.54 36.27 23.05
N ALA A 150 -23.71 37.27 23.29
CA ALA A 150 -23.21 37.66 24.60
C ALA A 150 -23.86 39.00 24.99
N SER A 151 -24.37 39.05 26.24
CA SER A 151 -24.63 40.27 27.08
C SER A 151 -25.67 41.27 26.54
N GLU A 152 -26.63 41.82 27.30
CA GLU A 152 -26.82 42.12 28.73
C GLU A 152 -28.29 41.92 29.14
#